data_AF-A0A2N3NDK6-F1
#
_entry.id   AF-A0A2N3NDK6-F1
#
_cell.length_a   1.000
_cell.length_b   1.000
_cell.length_c   1.000
_cell.angle_alpha   90.00
_cell.angle_beta   90.00
_cell.angle_gamma   90.00
#
_symmetry.space_group_name_H-M   'P 1'
#
loop_
_entity.id
_entity.type
_entity.pdbx_description
1 polymer ?
#
loop_
_entity_poly.entity_id
_entity_poly.type
_entity_poly.pdbx_seq_one_letter_code
_entity_poly.pdbx_strand_id
1 'polypeptide(L)'
;MFAIRQKATRIALRPGPVSRTTRRYASTGGHHHHEHTSADEPLGTGIIIAAAGLPLGCLLYLAARRGEDGEEPAITRWLRKYQSLNQVWLERNTLHSQAVQQAAADKLLFLTAPRTANYELRYPEALHSHSPRNVVAGSIVSMDAVTERYKKQHYEEEERKAKKLAAKLQAEAGEKA
;
A
#
# COMPACT_ATOMS: atom_id res chain seq x y z
N MET A 1 -15.37 -4.24 1.53
CA MET A 1 -14.83 -5.42 2.23
C MET A 1 -13.31 -5.33 2.30
N PHE A 2 -12.76 -4.72 3.36
CA PHE A 2 -11.30 -4.59 3.55
C PHE A 2 -10.95 -4.93 5.01
N ALA A 3 -10.65 -6.20 5.28
CA ALA A 3 -10.24 -6.63 6.62
C ALA A 3 -9.29 -7.84 6.57
N ILE A 4 -8.18 -7.77 5.81
CA ILE A 4 -7.15 -8.81 5.82
C ILE A 4 -5.74 -8.22 5.63
N ARG A 5 -5.27 -7.31 6.50
CA ARG A 5 -3.84 -6.89 6.50
C ARG A 5 -3.33 -6.43 7.86
N GLN A 6 -3.43 -7.26 8.91
CA GLN A 6 -2.82 -6.91 10.22
C GLN A 6 -2.15 -8.07 10.99
N LYS A 7 -1.83 -9.22 10.37
CA LYS A 7 -1.31 -10.40 11.12
C LYS A 7 0.11 -10.87 10.77
N ALA A 8 1.03 -9.98 10.34
CA ALA A 8 2.39 -10.40 9.97
C ALA A 8 3.52 -9.88 10.89
N THR A 9 3.30 -8.89 11.75
CA THR A 9 4.39 -8.19 12.46
C THR A 9 4.67 -8.65 13.89
N ARG A 10 4.01 -9.70 14.40
CA ARG A 10 4.14 -10.14 15.81
C ARG A 10 4.98 -11.41 16.06
N ILE A 11 5.69 -11.93 15.05
CA ILE A 11 6.50 -13.16 15.23
C ILE A 11 7.98 -12.87 15.55
N ALA A 12 8.45 -11.62 15.41
CA ALA A 12 9.88 -11.29 15.53
C ALA A 12 10.42 -11.00 16.95
N LEU A 13 9.62 -11.17 18.02
CA LEU A 13 10.00 -10.79 19.40
C LEU A 13 10.01 -11.96 20.39
N ARG A 14 10.29 -13.18 19.92
CA ARG A 14 10.46 -14.32 20.83
C ARG A 14 11.95 -14.51 21.15
N PRO A 15 12.43 -14.18 22.36
CA PRO A 15 13.79 -14.53 22.75
C PRO A 15 13.91 -16.07 22.80
N GLY A 16 14.86 -16.61 22.05
CA GLY A 16 15.16 -18.05 22.07
C GLY A 16 15.76 -18.47 23.43
N PRO A 17 15.61 -19.74 23.84
CA PRO A 17 16.19 -20.23 25.08
C PRO A 17 17.73 -20.17 25.00
N VAL A 18 18.35 -19.45 25.93
CA VAL A 18 19.80 -19.37 26.09
C VAL A 18 20.28 -20.67 26.73
N SER A 19 21.08 -21.46 26.01
CA SER A 19 21.72 -22.67 26.54
C SER A 19 22.72 -22.29 27.63
N ARG A 20 22.39 -22.55 28.91
CA ARG A 20 23.35 -22.46 30.02
C ARG A 20 24.31 -23.64 29.91
N THR A 21 25.50 -23.38 29.38
CA THR A 21 26.63 -24.31 29.47
C THR A 21 27.08 -24.38 30.92
N THR A 22 26.75 -25.46 31.61
CA THR A 22 27.34 -25.80 32.91
C THR A 22 28.73 -26.39 32.67
N ARG A 23 29.79 -25.60 32.88
CA ARG A 23 31.15 -26.15 33.02
C ARG A 23 31.17 -27.05 34.26
N ARG A 24 31.25 -28.36 34.07
CA ARG A 24 31.65 -29.29 35.14
C ARG A 24 33.18 -29.33 35.16
N TYR A 25 33.78 -28.75 36.19
CA TYR A 25 35.12 -29.14 36.61
C TYR A 25 34.96 -30.43 37.42
N ALA A 26 35.33 -31.56 36.84
CA ALA A 26 35.45 -32.82 37.55
C ALA A 26 36.84 -33.38 37.29
N SER A 27 37.77 -33.00 38.16
CA SER A 27 39.02 -33.71 38.40
C SER A 27 38.76 -34.81 39.42
N THR A 28 38.70 -36.07 38.99
CA THR A 28 38.98 -37.22 39.86
C THR A 28 39.66 -38.30 39.02
N GLY A 29 40.97 -38.42 39.17
CA GLY A 29 41.70 -39.62 38.75
C GLY A 29 41.30 -40.80 39.63
N GLY A 30 41.10 -41.96 39.01
CA GLY A 30 40.81 -43.22 39.68
C GLY A 30 40.96 -44.35 38.67
N HIS A 31 41.98 -45.18 38.87
CA HIS A 31 42.29 -46.36 38.07
C HIS A 31 41.30 -47.52 38.34
N HIS A 32 41.26 -48.48 37.40
CA HIS A 32 40.63 -49.82 37.46
C HIS A 32 39.09 -49.79 37.27
N HIS A 33 38.45 -50.57 36.38
CA HIS A 33 38.59 -51.99 36.08
C HIS A 33 38.13 -52.33 34.64
N HIS A 34 38.62 -53.46 34.12
CA HIS A 34 38.24 -54.05 32.83
C HIS A 34 36.75 -54.45 32.80
N GLU A 35 35.98 -53.78 31.95
CA GLU A 35 34.65 -54.24 31.54
C GLU A 35 34.57 -54.17 30.02
N HIS A 36 34.58 -55.35 29.37
CA HIS A 36 34.33 -55.48 27.93
C HIS A 36 32.85 -55.23 27.65
N THR A 37 32.43 -53.98 27.70
CA THR A 37 31.25 -53.54 26.95
C THR A 37 31.75 -53.25 25.55
N SER A 38 31.17 -53.90 24.54
CA SER A 38 31.37 -53.52 23.15
C SER A 38 30.92 -52.07 23.02
N ALA A 39 31.87 -51.14 23.07
CA ALA A 39 31.61 -49.75 22.77
C ALA A 39 31.23 -49.71 21.29
N ASP A 40 29.92 -49.68 21.03
CA ASP A 40 29.38 -49.29 19.74
C ASP A 40 29.78 -47.83 19.51
N GLU A 41 31.01 -47.59 19.06
CA GLU A 41 31.42 -46.27 18.60
C GLU A 41 30.55 -45.93 17.40
N PRO A 42 29.63 -44.93 17.51
CA PRO A 42 28.81 -44.58 16.37
C PRO A 42 29.74 -44.11 15.26
N LEU A 43 29.56 -44.67 14.06
CA LEU A 43 30.29 -44.28 12.85
C LEU A 43 30.41 -42.75 12.84
N GLY A 44 31.66 -42.25 12.89
CA GLY A 44 31.92 -40.84 13.05
C GLY A 44 31.15 -40.01 12.02
N THR A 45 30.77 -38.78 12.39
CA THR A 45 30.00 -37.86 11.52
C THR A 45 30.59 -37.71 10.13
N GLY A 46 31.92 -37.82 9.98
CA GLY A 46 32.60 -37.84 8.68
C GLY A 46 32.17 -39.00 7.76
N ILE A 47 31.92 -40.19 8.30
CA ILE A 47 31.46 -41.36 7.52
C ILE A 47 30.02 -41.14 7.06
N ILE A 48 29.17 -40.54 7.89
CA ILE A 48 27.78 -40.21 7.50
C ILE A 48 27.78 -39.15 6.38
N ILE A 49 28.61 -38.11 6.51
CA ILE A 49 28.76 -37.08 5.48
C ILE A 49 29.31 -37.67 4.19
N ALA A 50 30.29 -38.57 4.24
CA ALA A 50 30.83 -39.24 3.07
C ALA A 50 29.81 -40.18 2.41
N ALA A 51 29.09 -40.97 3.22
CA ALA A 51 28.07 -41.91 2.77
C ALA A 51 26.85 -41.20 2.15
N ALA A 52 26.50 -40.00 2.62
CA ALA A 52 25.46 -39.17 2.00
C ALA A 52 25.99 -38.33 0.83
N GLY A 53 27.23 -37.84 0.93
CA GLY A 53 27.86 -36.96 -0.05
C GLY A 53 28.19 -37.67 -1.36
N LEU A 54 28.63 -38.93 -1.31
CA LEU A 54 28.93 -39.72 -2.50
C LEU A 54 27.70 -39.95 -3.41
N PRO A 55 26.55 -40.47 -2.92
CA PRO A 55 25.37 -40.62 -3.75
C PRO A 55 24.80 -39.26 -4.18
N LEU A 56 24.84 -38.24 -3.31
CA LEU A 56 24.41 -36.89 -3.67
C LEU A 56 25.26 -36.31 -4.82
N GLY A 57 26.58 -36.46 -4.74
CA GLY A 57 27.53 -36.04 -5.77
C GLY A 57 27.32 -36.79 -7.08
N CYS A 58 27.08 -38.10 -7.04
CA CYS A 58 26.72 -38.88 -8.23
C CYS A 58 25.41 -38.40 -8.86
N LEU A 59 24.36 -38.14 -8.06
CA LEU A 59 23.09 -37.61 -8.57
C LEU A 59 23.25 -36.22 -9.19
N LEU A 60 24.01 -35.34 -8.54
CA LEU A 60 24.32 -34.01 -9.09
C LEU A 60 25.13 -34.13 -10.39
N TYR A 61 26.10 -35.03 -10.47
CA TYR A 61 26.87 -35.28 -11.68
C TYR A 61 25.97 -35.77 -12.82
N LEU A 62 25.07 -36.73 -12.57
CA LEU A 62 24.12 -37.20 -13.57
C LEU A 62 23.17 -36.10 -14.04
N ALA A 63 22.71 -35.24 -13.13
CA ALA A 63 21.80 -34.13 -13.45
C ALA A 63 22.51 -32.94 -14.15
N ALA A 64 23.82 -32.77 -13.91
CA ALA A 64 24.65 -31.73 -14.51
C ALA A 64 25.37 -32.19 -15.80
N ARG A 65 25.44 -33.51 -16.07
CA ARG A 65 26.04 -34.06 -17.28
C ARG A 65 25.21 -33.66 -18.51
N ARG A 66 25.90 -33.36 -19.60
CA ARG A 66 25.29 -33.10 -20.92
C ARG A 66 24.84 -34.43 -21.56
N GLY A 67 23.70 -34.41 -22.24
CA GLY A 67 23.22 -35.57 -23.00
C GLY A 67 24.18 -35.96 -24.13
N GLU A 68 24.08 -37.19 -24.64
CA GLU A 68 24.94 -37.69 -25.73
C GLU A 68 24.86 -36.80 -26.99
N ASP A 69 23.70 -36.21 -27.26
CA ASP A 69 23.46 -35.31 -28.40
C ASP A 69 23.86 -33.85 -28.14
N GLY A 70 24.62 -33.58 -27.06
CA GLY A 70 25.06 -32.23 -26.71
C GLY A 70 23.99 -31.37 -26.03
N GLU A 71 22.84 -31.96 -25.68
CA GLU A 71 21.73 -31.28 -25.01
C GLU A 71 22.13 -30.60 -23.69
N GLU A 72 21.44 -29.50 -23.38
CA GLU A 72 21.62 -28.77 -22.13
C GLU A 72 21.24 -29.64 -20.92
N PRO A 73 22.06 -29.63 -19.84
CA PRO A 73 21.78 -30.39 -18.63
C PRO A 73 20.40 -30.07 -18.04
N ALA A 74 19.75 -31.06 -17.44
CA ALA A 74 18.40 -30.92 -16.87
C ALA A 74 18.29 -29.75 -15.87
N ILE A 75 19.34 -29.53 -15.07
CA ILE A 75 19.42 -28.41 -14.12
C ILE A 75 19.40 -27.06 -14.84
N THR A 76 20.15 -26.91 -15.93
CA THR A 76 20.21 -25.65 -16.69
C THR A 76 18.88 -25.36 -17.40
N ARG A 77 18.23 -26.40 -17.93
CA ARG A 77 16.88 -26.30 -18.51
C ARG A 77 15.85 -25.88 -17.49
N TRP A 78 15.93 -26.42 -16.27
CA TRP A 78 15.08 -26.03 -15.15
C TRP A 78 15.34 -24.59 -14.71
N LEU A 79 16.60 -24.20 -14.54
CA LEU A 79 16.98 -22.83 -14.15
C LEU A 79 16.53 -21.79 -15.17
N ARG A 80 16.62 -22.11 -16.48
CA ARG A 80 16.17 -21.23 -17.56
C ARG A 80 14.68 -20.91 -17.48
N LYS A 81 13.84 -21.84 -16.99
CA LYS A 81 12.41 -21.58 -16.75
C LYS A 81 12.17 -20.51 -15.68
N TYR A 82 13.06 -20.38 -14.70
CA TYR A 82 12.98 -19.32 -13.68
C TYR A 82 13.61 -18.02 -14.13
N GLN A 83 14.62 -18.08 -15.01
CA GLN A 83 15.27 -16.89 -15.53
C GLN A 83 14.30 -16.00 -16.34
N SER A 84 13.34 -16.60 -17.06
CA SER A 84 12.27 -15.84 -17.74
C SER A 84 11.34 -15.11 -16.76
N LEU A 85 11.14 -15.63 -15.55
CA LEU A 85 10.33 -14.96 -14.53
C LEU A 85 10.96 -13.63 -14.10
N ASN A 86 12.29 -13.57 -13.99
CA ASN A 86 12.98 -12.32 -13.65
C ASN A 86 12.71 -11.23 -14.69
N GLN A 87 12.71 -11.58 -15.97
CA GLN A 87 12.40 -10.64 -17.06
C GLN A 87 10.96 -10.15 -16.99
N VAL A 88 10.00 -11.06 -16.78
CA VAL A 88 8.57 -10.70 -16.64
C VAL A 88 8.34 -9.81 -15.42
N TRP A 89 9.02 -10.07 -14.31
CA TRP A 89 8.90 -9.25 -13.11
C TRP A 89 9.52 -7.88 -13.30
N LEU A 90 10.66 -7.81 -13.98
CA LEU A 90 11.27 -6.54 -14.36
C LEU A 90 10.32 -5.73 -15.24
N GLU A 91 9.78 -6.32 -16.31
CA GLU A 91 8.82 -5.66 -17.21
C GLU A 91 7.60 -5.14 -16.45
N ARG A 92 6.99 -5.97 -15.60
CA ARG A 92 5.84 -5.56 -14.76
C ARG A 92 6.18 -4.42 -13.82
N ASN A 93 7.34 -4.48 -13.16
CA ASN A 93 7.78 -3.42 -12.27
C ASN A 93 8.04 -2.12 -13.04
N THR A 94 8.65 -2.19 -14.23
CA THR A 94 8.86 -1.01 -15.07
C THR A 94 7.55 -0.38 -15.50
N LEU A 95 6.58 -1.17 -15.95
CA LEU A 95 5.25 -0.68 -16.33
C LEU A 95 4.53 -0.06 -15.14
N HIS A 96 4.60 -0.69 -13.97
CA HIS A 96 4.00 -0.14 -12.76
C HIS A 96 4.64 1.19 -12.35
N SER A 97 5.97 1.29 -12.37
CA SER A 97 6.68 2.53 -12.08
C SER A 97 6.31 3.65 -13.07
N GLN A 98 6.21 3.34 -14.36
CA GLN A 98 5.78 4.30 -15.38
C GLN A 98 4.34 4.78 -15.14
N ALA A 99 3.41 3.85 -14.86
CA ALA A 99 2.02 4.21 -14.57
C ALA A 99 1.90 5.10 -13.32
N VAL A 100 2.68 4.82 -12.27
CA VAL A 100 2.72 5.65 -11.05
C VAL A 100 3.30 7.04 -11.36
N GLN A 101 4.35 7.13 -12.18
CA GLN A 101 4.92 8.41 -12.60
C GLN A 101 3.93 9.25 -13.40
N GLN A 102 3.21 8.62 -14.34
CA GLN A 102 2.17 9.29 -15.12
C GLN A 102 1.03 9.78 -14.23
N ALA A 103 0.52 8.94 -13.32
CA ALA A 103 -0.53 9.33 -12.38
C ALA A 103 -0.08 10.48 -11.46
N ALA A 104 1.20 10.52 -11.08
CA ALA A 104 1.77 11.61 -10.31
C ALA A 104 1.83 12.92 -11.13
N ALA A 105 2.23 12.85 -12.41
CA ALA A 105 2.24 13.99 -13.32
C ALA A 105 0.82 14.56 -13.53
N ASP A 106 -0.17 13.69 -13.75
CA ASP A 106 -1.57 14.08 -13.91
C ASP A 106 -2.10 14.76 -12.64
N LYS A 107 -1.77 14.22 -11.46
CA LYS A 107 -2.13 14.86 -10.18
C LYS A 107 -1.52 16.25 -10.06
N LEU A 108 -0.26 16.43 -10.45
CA LEU A 108 0.39 17.74 -10.43
C LEU A 108 -0.30 18.73 -11.37
N LEU A 109 -0.73 18.29 -12.56
CA LEU A 109 -1.52 19.11 -13.48
C LEU A 109 -2.81 19.62 -12.80
N PHE A 110 -3.57 18.75 -12.15
CA PHE A 110 -4.84 19.15 -11.50
C PHE A 110 -4.69 19.96 -10.21
N LEU A 111 -3.51 19.91 -9.58
CA LEU A 111 -3.20 20.70 -8.39
C LEU A 111 -2.66 22.09 -8.75
N THR A 112 -1.90 22.20 -9.84
CA THR A 112 -1.26 23.47 -10.25
C THR A 112 -2.09 24.28 -11.23
N ALA A 113 -2.98 23.63 -12.00
CA ALA A 113 -3.85 24.34 -12.93
C ALA A 113 -4.75 25.35 -12.19
N PRO A 114 -4.84 26.61 -12.66
CA PRO A 114 -5.73 27.60 -12.07
C PRO A 114 -7.18 27.13 -12.23
N ARG A 115 -7.89 27.00 -11.11
CA ARG A 115 -9.33 26.64 -11.11
C ARG A 115 -10.15 27.91 -11.25
N THR A 116 -11.20 27.85 -12.06
CA THR A 116 -12.19 28.92 -12.12
C THR A 116 -12.90 29.00 -10.77
N ALA A 117 -12.89 30.19 -10.15
CA ALA A 117 -13.54 30.42 -8.85
C ALA A 117 -15.08 30.39 -8.96
N ASN A 118 -15.61 30.70 -10.14
CA ASN A 118 -17.04 30.83 -10.38
C ASN A 118 -17.49 29.74 -11.35
N TYR A 119 -18.53 29.01 -10.96
CA TYR A 119 -19.23 28.05 -11.80
C TYR A 119 -20.68 28.51 -11.95
N GLU A 120 -21.16 28.60 -13.18
CA GLU A 120 -22.57 28.88 -13.43
C GLU A 120 -23.37 27.60 -13.18
N LEU A 121 -24.17 27.61 -12.12
CA LEU A 121 -25.06 26.51 -11.80
C LEU A 121 -26.37 26.70 -12.56
N ARG A 122 -26.74 25.71 -13.37
CA ARG A 122 -28.06 25.69 -14.03
C ARG A 122 -29.22 25.66 -13.01
N TYR A 123 -28.97 25.08 -11.84
CA TYR A 123 -29.94 24.97 -10.75
C TYR A 123 -29.25 25.39 -9.43
N PRO A 124 -29.45 26.62 -8.95
CA PRO A 124 -28.80 27.10 -7.73
C PRO A 124 -29.29 26.36 -6.47
N GLU A 125 -30.50 25.80 -6.50
CA GLU A 125 -31.09 25.02 -5.40
C GLU A 125 -30.30 23.74 -5.07
N ALA A 126 -29.46 23.26 -6.01
CA ALA A 126 -28.60 22.11 -5.77
C ALA A 126 -27.60 22.34 -4.62
N LEU A 127 -27.25 23.60 -4.32
CA LEU A 127 -26.36 23.95 -3.21
C LEU A 127 -26.94 23.57 -1.84
N HIS A 128 -28.27 23.50 -1.71
CA HIS A 128 -28.97 23.11 -0.49
C HIS A 128 -29.54 21.69 -0.56
N SER A 129 -29.33 21.00 -1.68
CA SER A 129 -29.82 19.64 -1.87
C SER A 129 -28.79 18.63 -1.34
N HIS A 130 -29.07 18.06 -0.18
CA HIS A 130 -28.23 17.05 0.44
C HIS A 130 -29.07 15.95 1.09
N SER A 131 -28.45 14.79 1.34
CA SER A 131 -29.11 13.70 2.07
C SER A 131 -29.57 14.19 3.45
N PRO A 132 -30.80 13.91 3.88
CA PRO A 132 -31.27 14.25 5.22
C PRO A 132 -30.55 13.47 6.34
N ARG A 133 -29.90 12.35 6.01
CA ARG A 133 -29.22 11.47 6.98
C ARG A 133 -27.79 11.19 6.56
N ASN A 134 -26.95 10.88 7.55
CA ASN A 134 -25.57 10.45 7.36
C ASN A 134 -24.67 11.49 6.67
N VAL A 135 -24.83 12.76 7.03
CA VAL A 135 -23.96 13.85 6.57
C VAL A 135 -22.80 13.99 7.55
N VAL A 136 -21.56 13.89 7.04
CA VAL A 136 -20.35 14.12 7.85
C VAL A 136 -20.27 15.59 8.22
N ALA A 137 -19.99 15.89 9.49
CA ALA A 137 -19.82 17.26 9.96
C ALA A 137 -18.75 17.99 9.12
N GLY A 138 -19.08 19.20 8.64
CA GLY A 138 -18.20 20.00 7.79
C GLY A 138 -18.24 19.69 6.29
N SER A 139 -19.05 18.72 5.84
CA SER A 139 -19.23 18.46 4.41
C SER A 139 -20.13 19.48 3.69
N ILE A 140 -20.99 20.17 4.43
CA ILE A 140 -21.88 21.23 3.93
C ILE A 140 -21.39 22.56 4.50
N VAL A 141 -21.21 23.55 3.62
CA VAL A 141 -20.88 24.92 4.01
C VAL A 141 -22.18 25.67 4.30
N SER A 142 -22.26 26.40 5.42
CA SER A 142 -23.41 27.24 5.71
C SER A 142 -23.54 28.39 4.71
N MET A 143 -24.73 28.56 4.14
CA MET A 143 -25.03 29.61 3.15
C MET A 143 -25.68 30.85 3.78
N ASP A 144 -25.75 30.92 5.10
CA ASP A 144 -26.50 31.96 5.82
C ASP A 144 -25.98 33.36 5.50
N ALA A 145 -24.66 33.56 5.51
CA ALA A 145 -24.03 34.85 5.20
C ALA A 145 -24.33 35.31 3.76
N VAL A 146 -24.34 34.37 2.80
CA VAL A 146 -24.67 34.66 1.40
C VAL A 146 -26.15 35.03 1.27
N THR A 147 -27.01 34.27 1.95
CA THR A 147 -28.45 34.51 2.00
C THR A 147 -28.78 35.88 2.61
N GLU A 148 -28.14 36.23 3.73
CA GLU A 148 -28.29 37.54 4.37
C GLU A 148 -27.86 38.69 3.47
N ARG A 149 -26.72 38.54 2.79
CA ARG A 149 -26.24 39.54 1.82
C ARG A 149 -27.25 39.80 0.71
N TYR A 150 -27.79 38.75 0.08
CA TYR A 150 -28.76 38.91 -1.00
C TYR A 150 -30.12 39.41 -0.51
N LYS A 151 -30.54 39.02 0.71
CA LYS A 151 -31.73 39.61 1.34
C LYS A 151 -31.60 41.11 1.52
N LYS A 152 -30.44 41.59 2.03
CA LYS A 152 -30.16 43.02 2.18
C LYS A 152 -30.21 43.74 0.83
N GLN A 153 -29.53 43.21 -0.18
CA GLN A 153 -29.55 43.78 -1.54
C GLN A 153 -30.97 43.87 -2.11
N HIS A 154 -31.79 42.84 -1.90
CA HIS A 154 -33.19 42.86 -2.34
C HIS A 154 -33.99 43.97 -1.64
N TYR A 155 -33.86 44.13 -0.32
CA TYR A 155 -34.56 45.20 0.39
C TYR A 155 -34.12 46.60 -0.06
N GLU A 156 -32.82 46.81 -0.26
CA GLU A 156 -32.29 48.08 -0.78
C GLU A 156 -32.83 48.41 -2.19
N GLU A 157 -32.95 47.39 -3.05
CA GLU A 157 -33.52 47.57 -4.38
C GLU A 157 -35.01 47.89 -4.36
N GLU A 158 -35.79 47.22 -3.49
CA GLU A 158 -37.22 47.50 -3.32
C GLU A 158 -37.46 48.91 -2.76
N GLU A 159 -36.66 49.34 -1.77
CA GLU A 159 -36.72 50.73 -1.30
C GLU A 159 -36.39 51.73 -2.41
N ARG A 160 -35.39 51.44 -3.24
CA ARG A 160 -35.02 52.28 -4.39
C ARG A 160 -36.15 52.35 -5.42
N LYS A 161 -36.82 51.22 -5.71
CA LYS A 161 -37.98 51.17 -6.62
C LYS A 161 -39.15 51.96 -6.04
N ALA A 162 -39.46 51.79 -4.75
CA ALA A 162 -40.52 52.52 -4.06
C ALA A 162 -40.30 54.04 -4.08
N LYS A 163 -39.07 54.49 -3.79
CA LYS A 163 -38.70 55.92 -3.87
C LYS A 163 -38.89 56.49 -5.28
N LYS A 164 -38.47 55.74 -6.31
CA LYS A 164 -38.67 56.15 -7.72
C LYS A 164 -40.15 56.22 -8.10
N LEU A 165 -40.95 55.26 -7.65
CA LEU A 165 -42.39 55.25 -7.89
C LEU A 165 -43.08 56.45 -7.21
N ALA A 166 -42.72 56.74 -5.95
CA ALA A 166 -43.25 57.88 -5.21
C ALA A 166 -42.88 59.21 -5.89
N ALA A 167 -41.63 59.39 -6.30
CA ALA A 167 -41.19 60.57 -7.03
C ALA A 167 -41.93 60.75 -8.37
N LYS A 168 -42.17 59.65 -9.10
CA LYS A 168 -42.93 59.68 -10.36
C LYS A 168 -44.39 60.10 -10.14
N LEU A 169 -45.05 59.54 -9.12
CA LEU A 169 -46.43 59.91 -8.76
C LEU A 169 -46.55 61.39 -8.37
N GLN A 170 -45.56 61.91 -7.63
CA GLN A 170 -45.51 63.33 -7.29
C GLN A 170 -45.33 64.23 -8.53
N ALA A 171 -44.51 63.83 -9.49
CA ALA A 171 -44.35 64.56 -10.75
C ALA A 171 -45.64 64.57 -11.58
N GLU A 172 -46.32 63.42 -11.72
CA GLU A 172 -47.60 63.32 -12.43
C GLU A 172 -48.73 64.10 -11.74
N ALA A 173 -48.72 64.19 -10.40
CA ALA A 173 -49.68 65.00 -9.64
C ALA A 173 -49.42 66.50 -9.81
N GLY A 174 -48.15 66.92 -9.93
CA GLY A 174 -47.77 68.30 -10.19
C GLY A 174 -48.05 68.77 -11.62
N GLU A 175 -48.10 67.86 -12.60
CA GLU A 175 -48.45 68.19 -14.00
C GLU A 175 -49.96 68.31 -14.23
N LYS A 176 -50.78 67.71 -13.35
CA LYS A 176 -52.25 67.74 -13.42
C LYS A 176 -52.91 68.85 -12.57
N ALA A 177 -52.11 69.59 -11.80
CA ALA A 177 -52.55 70.75 -11.01
C ALA A 177 -52.19 72.05 -11.73
#